data_AF-A0A0C2BMZ6-F1
#
_entry.id   AF-A0A0C2BMZ6-F1
#
_cell.length_a   1.000
_cell.length_b   1.000
_cell.length_c   1.000
_cell.angle_alpha   90.00
_cell.angle_beta   90.00
_cell.angle_gamma   90.00
#
_symmetry.space_group_name_H-M   'P 1'
#
loop_
_entity.id
_entity.type
_entity.pdbx_description
1 polymer ?
#
loop_
_entity_poly.entity_id
_entity_poly.type
_entity_poly.pdbx_seq_one_letter_code
_entity_poly.pdbx_strand_id
1 'polypeptide(L)'
;MPGDPLDNSTIGEASLGEQAATTVSLKTLHSAGDSFTHPADVWLQAADFYHGFLPREDIPPLLLKHGDFLVRLSEINVKGTEKKKKMRMTSRVISVLADPEAKTETIPLEKRPSLIRNIIIMHKNKKWWIDPEVQFDTLTLLFENYKTKPILVDKNSVLLKRGVGLCRWEFKHSNVHVGRLLGRGAYGE
;
A
#
# COMPACT_ATOMS: atom_id res chain seq x y z
N MET A 1 41.33 43.89 -18.63
CA MET A 1 40.80 42.58 -19.05
C MET A 1 41.07 41.61 -17.91
N PRO A 2 40.04 40.92 -17.39
CA PRO A 2 40.06 40.18 -16.13
C PRO A 2 40.38 38.68 -16.30
N GLY A 3 40.62 38.00 -15.17
CA GLY A 3 40.63 36.53 -14.99
C GLY A 3 42.01 35.99 -14.60
N ASP A 4 42.26 35.25 -13.53
CA ASP A 4 41.49 34.75 -12.38
C ASP A 4 42.55 34.38 -11.31
N PRO A 5 42.35 34.58 -10.00
CA PRO A 5 43.07 33.83 -8.98
C PRO A 5 42.31 32.54 -8.65
N LEU A 6 43.01 31.41 -8.75
CA LEU A 6 42.54 30.09 -8.30
C LEU A 6 42.19 30.15 -6.80
N ASP A 7 40.91 30.01 -6.49
CA ASP A 7 40.38 29.96 -5.14
C ASP A 7 40.32 28.51 -4.62
N ASN A 8 40.23 28.49 -3.30
CA ASN A 8 40.42 27.47 -2.29
C ASN A 8 39.62 26.16 -2.38
N SER A 9 40.21 25.18 -1.68
CA SER A 9 39.55 24.21 -0.79
C SER A 9 38.62 23.16 -1.41
N THR A 10 39.20 21.99 -1.68
CA THR A 10 38.50 20.70 -1.69
C THR A 10 38.05 20.36 -0.27
N ILE A 11 36.80 20.70 0.06
CA ILE A 11 36.08 20.22 1.25
C ILE A 11 35.26 18.99 0.85
N GLY A 12 35.32 17.97 1.71
CA GLY A 12 34.93 16.59 1.43
C GLY A 12 33.51 16.33 0.93
N GLU A 13 33.43 15.26 0.13
CA GLU A 13 32.19 14.59 -0.24
C GLU A 13 31.46 14.10 1.02
N ALA A 14 30.49 14.89 1.48
CA ALA A 14 29.45 14.40 2.37
C ALA A 14 28.47 13.57 1.53
N SER A 15 28.63 12.24 1.61
CA SER A 15 27.61 11.28 1.18
C SER A 15 26.32 11.55 1.96
N LEU A 16 25.32 12.10 1.27
CA LEU A 16 23.97 12.29 1.79
C LEU A 16 23.35 10.91 2.04
N GLY A 17 23.39 10.51 3.30
CA GLY A 17 22.70 9.34 3.81
C GLY A 17 21.21 9.41 3.47
N GLU A 18 20.79 8.48 2.62
CA GLU A 18 19.41 8.17 2.31
C GLU A 18 18.70 7.73 3.60
N GLN A 19 17.86 8.60 4.17
CA GLN A 19 17.07 8.28 5.35
C GLN A 19 16.01 7.23 4.98
N ALA A 20 16.24 6.01 5.43
CA ALA A 20 15.31 4.90 5.31
C ALA A 20 13.98 5.24 6.00
N ALA A 21 12.88 5.13 5.26
CA ALA A 21 11.53 5.23 5.79
C ALA A 21 11.30 4.12 6.83
N THR A 22 11.00 4.53 8.06
CA THR A 22 10.74 3.64 9.20
C THR A 22 9.43 2.89 8.99
N THR A 23 9.47 1.73 8.34
CA THR A 23 8.37 0.75 8.38
C THR A 23 8.62 -0.18 9.57
N VAL A 24 7.86 0.00 10.65
CA VAL A 24 7.87 -0.94 11.77
C VAL A 24 7.01 -2.15 11.39
N SER A 25 7.63 -3.24 10.94
CA SER A 25 6.99 -4.57 10.95
C SER A 25 8.03 -5.67 10.82
N LEU A 26 8.18 -6.50 11.86
CA LEU A 26 8.93 -7.75 11.77
C LEU A 26 8.09 -8.95 12.21
N LYS A 27 8.06 -9.91 11.28
CA LYS A 27 7.74 -11.35 11.40
C LYS A 27 6.25 -11.73 11.47
N THR A 28 5.73 -12.18 10.33
CA THR A 28 4.72 -13.24 10.29
C THR A 28 5.05 -14.21 9.15
N LEU A 29 5.15 -15.49 9.49
CA LEU A 29 5.49 -16.61 8.62
C LEU A 29 4.21 -17.19 8.00
N HIS A 30 4.14 -17.31 6.67
CA HIS A 30 3.23 -18.24 5.98
C HIS A 30 3.90 -18.83 4.73
N SER A 31 3.56 -20.08 4.40
CA SER A 31 4.16 -20.94 3.36
C SER A 31 3.38 -20.92 2.04
N ALA A 32 4.08 -21.15 0.92
CA ALA A 32 3.59 -20.96 -0.46
C ALA A 32 2.72 -22.11 -0.95
N GLY A 33 1.59 -21.72 -1.52
CA GLY A 33 0.93 -22.36 -2.64
C GLY A 33 0.04 -21.29 -3.26
N ASP A 34 0.08 -21.10 -4.57
CA ASP A 34 -0.78 -20.15 -5.28
C ASP A 34 -2.23 -20.32 -4.83
N SER A 35 -2.79 -19.29 -4.21
CA SER A 35 -4.15 -19.40 -3.66
C SER A 35 -4.66 -18.06 -3.14
N PHE A 36 -5.32 -17.33 -4.02
CA PHE A 36 -6.43 -16.43 -3.64
C PHE A 36 -7.62 -17.26 -3.08
N THR A 37 -7.39 -18.19 -2.15
CA THR A 37 -8.39 -19.18 -1.69
C THR A 37 -8.88 -18.94 -0.27
N HIS A 38 -8.49 -17.85 0.39
CA HIS A 38 -9.12 -17.52 1.65
C HIS A 38 -10.53 -16.95 1.37
N PRO A 39 -11.62 -17.46 1.96
CA PRO A 39 -12.98 -16.94 1.70
C PRO A 39 -13.13 -15.44 1.98
N ALA A 40 -12.37 -14.93 2.95
CA ALA A 40 -12.30 -13.49 3.22
C ALA A 40 -11.77 -12.67 2.02
N ASP A 41 -10.93 -13.27 1.17
CA ASP A 41 -10.47 -12.63 -0.06
C ASP A 41 -11.58 -12.53 -1.10
N VAL A 42 -12.53 -13.47 -1.12
CA VAL A 42 -13.67 -13.41 -2.03
C VAL A 42 -14.53 -12.19 -1.71
N TRP A 43 -14.82 -11.97 -0.42
CA TRP A 43 -15.57 -10.78 0.01
C TRP A 43 -14.81 -9.49 -0.32
N LEU A 44 -13.50 -9.45 -0.02
CA LEU A 44 -12.69 -8.26 -0.29
C LEU A 44 -12.56 -7.97 -1.79
N GLN A 45 -12.37 -9.00 -2.62
CA GLN A 45 -12.31 -8.87 -4.08
C GLN A 45 -13.65 -8.42 -4.69
N ALA A 46 -14.76 -8.73 -4.04
CA ALA A 46 -16.08 -8.27 -4.47
C ALA A 46 -16.31 -6.79 -4.12
N ALA A 47 -15.63 -6.25 -3.10
CA ALA A 47 -15.79 -4.88 -2.66
C ALA A 47 -15.31 -3.86 -3.69
N ASP A 48 -16.06 -2.78 -3.88
CA ASP A 48 -15.74 -1.77 -4.89
C ASP A 48 -14.45 -0.99 -4.58
N PHE A 49 -14.08 -0.92 -3.30
CA PHE A 49 -12.87 -0.23 -2.85
C PHE A 49 -11.61 -1.10 -2.87
N TYR A 50 -11.65 -2.28 -3.48
CA TYR A 50 -10.51 -3.16 -3.63
C TYR A 50 -9.88 -3.01 -5.02
N HIS A 51 -8.64 -2.52 -5.06
CA HIS A 51 -7.90 -2.14 -6.28
C HIS A 51 -6.85 -3.17 -6.70
N GLY A 52 -6.80 -4.34 -6.08
CA GLY A 52 -5.80 -5.36 -6.41
C GLY A 52 -4.37 -4.86 -6.20
N PHE A 53 -3.49 -5.01 -7.19
CA PHE A 53 -2.06 -4.66 -7.11
C PHE A 53 -1.75 -3.19 -7.48
N LEU A 54 -2.62 -2.26 -7.08
CA LEU A 54 -2.43 -0.84 -7.34
C LEU A 54 -1.09 -0.34 -6.72
N PRO A 55 -0.18 0.26 -7.51
CA PRO A 55 1.07 0.85 -7.03
C PRO A 55 0.84 2.00 -6.06
N ARG A 56 1.85 2.31 -5.23
CA ARG A 56 1.72 3.37 -4.21
C ARG A 56 1.65 4.75 -4.85
N GLU A 57 2.30 4.90 -5.98
CA GLU A 57 2.47 6.11 -6.77
C GLU A 57 1.14 6.58 -7.38
N ASP A 58 0.23 5.63 -7.63
CA ASP A 58 -1.07 5.87 -8.26
C ASP A 58 -2.20 6.15 -7.24
N ILE A 59 -1.93 6.03 -5.94
CA ILE A 59 -2.92 6.27 -4.87
C ILE A 59 -3.27 7.76 -4.67
N PRO A 60 -2.30 8.70 -4.63
CA PRO A 60 -2.58 10.11 -4.38
C PRO A 60 -3.64 10.79 -5.26
N PRO A 61 -3.75 10.49 -6.57
CA PRO A 61 -4.83 11.06 -7.38
C PRO A 61 -6.21 10.44 -7.09
N LEU A 62 -6.30 9.26 -6.47
CA LEU A 62 -7.55 8.56 -6.19
C LEU A 62 -8.20 8.98 -4.87
N LEU A 63 -7.39 9.29 -3.85
CA LEU A 63 -7.90 9.73 -2.54
C LEU A 63 -8.04 11.25 -2.52
N LEU A 64 -9.28 11.74 -2.53
CA LEU A 64 -9.57 13.17 -2.75
C LEU A 64 -10.00 13.89 -1.48
N LYS A 65 -10.71 13.21 -0.58
CA LYS A 65 -11.28 13.79 0.64
C LYS A 65 -10.77 13.07 1.88
N HIS A 66 -10.76 13.78 3.00
CA HIS A 66 -10.37 13.19 4.28
C HIS A 66 -11.23 11.96 4.64
N GLY A 67 -10.55 10.85 4.96
CA GLY A 67 -11.17 9.56 5.26
C GLY A 67 -11.52 8.74 4.02
N ASP A 68 -11.14 9.20 2.82
CA ASP A 68 -11.12 8.36 1.63
C ASP A 68 -10.11 7.25 1.83
N PHE A 69 -10.54 6.03 1.53
CA PHE A 69 -9.68 4.88 1.61
C PHE A 69 -9.88 3.93 0.43
N LEU A 70 -8.85 3.16 0.13
CA LEU A 70 -8.91 2.00 -0.75
C LEU A 70 -8.09 0.87 -0.16
N VAL A 71 -8.31 -0.34 -0.68
CA VAL A 71 -7.56 -1.52 -0.29
C VAL A 71 -6.78 -2.04 -1.48
N ARG A 72 -5.49 -2.26 -1.29
CA ARG A 72 -4.59 -2.83 -2.27
C ARG A 72 -3.83 -4.03 -1.71
N LEU A 73 -3.19 -4.76 -2.60
CA LEU A 73 -2.22 -5.79 -2.29
C LEU A 73 -0.81 -5.22 -2.46
N SER A 74 0.06 -5.57 -1.53
CA SER A 74 1.49 -5.33 -1.62
C SER A 74 2.20 -6.66 -1.71
N GLU A 75 3.04 -6.85 -2.72
CA GLU A 75 3.95 -8.00 -2.79
C GLU A 75 5.25 -7.66 -2.08
N ILE A 76 5.69 -8.53 -1.18
CA ILE A 76 7.06 -8.52 -0.66
C ILE A 76 7.77 -9.81 -1.10
N ASN A 77 8.92 -9.62 -1.72
CA ASN A 77 9.81 -10.73 -2.10
C ASN A 77 10.69 -11.05 -0.91
N VAL A 78 10.33 -12.07 -0.14
CA VAL A 78 11.19 -12.54 0.96
C VAL A 78 12.27 -13.43 0.37
N LYS A 79 13.53 -12.98 0.45
CA LYS A 79 14.69 -13.82 0.11
C LYS A 79 14.74 -14.98 1.11
N GLY A 80 14.30 -16.16 0.69
CA GLY A 80 14.50 -17.40 1.44
C GLY A 80 16.00 -17.70 1.52
N THR A 81 16.44 -18.26 2.65
CA THR A 81 17.75 -18.92 2.72
C THR A 81 17.83 -19.98 1.62
N GLU A 82 19.01 -20.16 1.04
CA GLU A 82 19.35 -20.69 -0.30
C GLU A 82 18.72 -22.04 -0.73
N LYS A 83 17.89 -22.67 0.09
CA LYS A 83 17.20 -23.94 -0.21
C LYS A 83 15.67 -23.86 -0.23
N LYS A 84 15.03 -22.71 0.00
CA LYS A 84 13.57 -22.54 -0.08
C LYS A 84 13.18 -21.62 -1.24
N LYS A 85 12.30 -22.15 -2.12
CA LYS A 85 11.63 -21.46 -3.23
C LYS A 85 11.31 -20.00 -2.88
N LYS A 86 11.59 -19.05 -3.78
CA LYS A 86 11.19 -17.63 -3.61
C LYS A 86 9.72 -17.59 -3.20
N MET A 87 9.47 -17.15 -1.97
CA MET A 87 8.13 -17.04 -1.41
C MET A 87 7.63 -15.64 -1.71
N ARG A 88 6.64 -15.52 -2.61
CA ARG A 88 5.88 -14.28 -2.75
C ARG A 88 4.91 -14.19 -1.58
N MET A 89 5.04 -13.15 -0.77
CA MET A 89 4.10 -12.89 0.31
C MET A 89 3.27 -11.66 -0.05
N THR A 90 1.96 -11.83 -0.10
CA THR A 90 1.00 -10.74 -0.38
C THR A 90 0.41 -10.24 0.93
N SER A 91 0.51 -8.93 1.16
CA SER A 91 -0.10 -8.26 2.30
C SER A 91 -1.23 -7.35 1.83
N ARG A 92 -2.34 -7.33 2.57
CA ARG A 92 -3.47 -6.42 2.31
C ARG A 92 -3.17 -5.10 2.99
N VAL A 93 -3.24 -4.01 2.26
CA VAL A 93 -2.92 -2.67 2.74
C VAL A 93 -4.13 -1.76 2.52
N ILE A 94 -4.59 -1.13 3.59
CA ILE A 94 -5.57 -0.06 3.55
C ILE A 94 -4.79 1.25 3.40
N SER A 95 -5.01 1.95 2.30
CA SER A 95 -4.43 3.28 2.08
C SER A 95 -5.53 4.31 2.29
N VAL A 96 -5.32 5.24 3.22
CA VAL A 96 -6.33 6.20 3.67
C VAL A 96 -5.77 7.61 3.75
N LEU A 97 -6.56 8.60 3.33
CA LEU A 97 -6.18 10.01 3.35
C LEU A 97 -6.50 10.65 4.70
N ALA A 98 -5.44 10.97 5.45
CA ALA A 98 -5.51 11.63 6.74
C ALA A 98 -5.27 13.14 6.59
N ASP A 99 -6.33 13.86 6.20
CA ASP A 99 -6.29 15.30 5.96
C ASP A 99 -7.39 16.07 6.71
N PRO A 100 -7.33 16.16 8.05
CA PRO A 100 -8.36 16.84 8.84
C PRO A 100 -8.49 18.34 8.52
N GLU A 101 -7.45 18.95 7.95
CA GLU A 101 -7.39 20.38 7.63
C GLU A 101 -7.68 20.68 6.14
N ALA A 102 -8.09 19.69 5.35
CA ALA A 102 -8.36 19.82 3.91
C ALA A 102 -7.19 20.43 3.10
N LYS A 103 -5.95 20.14 3.50
CA LYS A 103 -4.72 20.58 2.84
C LYS A 103 -4.60 20.05 1.41
N THR A 104 -5.25 18.95 1.07
CA THR A 104 -5.19 18.32 -0.27
C THR A 104 -5.59 19.27 -1.40
N GLU A 105 -6.46 20.25 -1.17
CA GLU A 105 -6.84 21.25 -2.16
C GLU A 105 -5.73 22.27 -2.44
N THR A 106 -4.84 22.49 -1.47
CA THR A 106 -3.79 23.51 -1.54
C THR A 106 -2.41 22.96 -1.87
N ILE A 107 -2.13 21.68 -1.55
CA ILE A 107 -0.83 21.07 -1.81
C ILE A 107 -0.74 20.40 -3.19
N PRO A 108 0.40 20.52 -3.88
CA PRO A 108 0.66 19.77 -5.11
C PRO A 108 0.58 18.26 -4.92
N LEU A 109 0.24 17.52 -6.00
CA LEU A 109 0.08 16.07 -5.98
C LEU A 109 1.31 15.33 -5.42
N GLU A 110 2.52 15.84 -5.72
CA GLU A 110 3.79 15.30 -5.24
C GLU A 110 3.93 15.28 -3.72
N LYS A 111 3.26 16.20 -3.01
CA LYS A 111 3.28 16.28 -1.55
C LYS A 111 2.16 15.50 -0.87
N ARG A 112 1.13 15.10 -1.62
CA ARG A 112 -0.02 14.33 -1.10
C ARG A 112 0.34 12.95 -0.49
N PRO A 113 1.37 12.21 -0.96
CA PRO A 113 1.80 10.97 -0.29
C PRO A 113 2.08 11.11 1.20
N SER A 114 2.50 12.30 1.66
CA SER A 114 2.76 12.57 3.09
C SER A 114 1.50 12.52 3.97
N LEU A 115 0.32 12.71 3.38
CA LEU A 115 -0.99 12.65 4.06
C LEU A 115 -1.64 11.27 3.98
N ILE A 116 -1.09 10.36 3.17
CA ILE A 116 -1.65 9.02 2.97
C ILE A 116 -1.02 8.07 3.97
N ARG A 117 -1.86 7.47 4.81
CA ARG A 117 -1.45 6.44 5.77
C ARG A 117 -1.72 5.06 5.17
N ASN A 118 -0.72 4.19 5.26
CA ASN A 118 -0.78 2.82 4.76
C ASN A 118 -0.82 1.88 5.94
N ILE A 119 -1.91 1.12 6.07
CA ILE A 119 -2.20 0.29 7.22
C ILE A 119 -2.27 -1.16 6.77
N ILE A 120 -1.44 -2.02 7.35
CA ILE A 120 -1.37 -3.43 6.96
C ILE A 120 -2.42 -4.22 7.74
N ILE A 121 -3.23 -5.00 7.04
CA ILE A 121 -4.15 -5.95 7.67
C ILE A 121 -3.38 -7.25 7.91
N MET A 122 -3.27 -7.60 9.18
CA MET A 122 -2.65 -8.83 9.65
C MET A 122 -3.68 -9.95 9.71
N HIS A 123 -3.23 -11.17 9.43
CA HIS A 123 -4.04 -12.38 9.53
C HIS A 123 -3.21 -13.52 10.09
N LYS A 124 -3.68 -14.13 11.18
CA LYS A 124 -3.13 -15.39 11.71
C LYS A 124 -4.14 -16.06 12.63
N ASN A 125 -4.08 -17.38 12.74
CA ASN A 125 -5.01 -18.19 13.53
C ASN A 125 -6.51 -17.91 13.22
N LYS A 126 -6.85 -17.66 11.94
CA LYS A 126 -8.20 -17.31 11.46
C LYS A 126 -8.76 -15.97 12.01
N LYS A 127 -7.91 -15.14 12.61
CA LYS A 127 -8.26 -13.82 13.11
C LYS A 127 -7.58 -12.75 12.26
N TRP A 128 -8.28 -11.64 12.08
CA TRP A 128 -7.86 -10.46 11.33
C TRP A 128 -7.67 -9.29 12.28
N TRP A 129 -6.62 -8.51 12.11
CA TRP A 129 -6.41 -7.33 12.93
C TRP A 129 -5.54 -6.29 12.24
N ILE A 130 -5.62 -5.06 12.76
CA ILE A 130 -4.68 -3.98 12.48
C ILE A 130 -3.86 -3.78 13.75
N ASP A 131 -4.56 -3.62 14.87
CA ASP A 131 -4.00 -3.60 16.22
C ASP A 131 -4.11 -5.00 16.85
N PRO A 132 -3.01 -5.63 17.32
CA PRO A 132 -3.05 -6.93 17.98
C PRO A 132 -4.04 -7.04 19.16
N GLU A 133 -4.37 -5.92 19.81
CA GLU A 133 -5.34 -5.87 20.91
C GLU A 133 -6.79 -6.06 20.44
N VAL A 134 -7.09 -5.73 19.17
CA VAL A 134 -8.44 -5.78 18.60
C VAL A 134 -8.47 -6.72 17.40
N GLN A 135 -8.99 -7.93 17.64
CA GLN A 135 -9.03 -9.01 16.65
C GLN A 135 -10.45 -9.33 16.20
N PHE A 136 -10.60 -9.69 14.92
CA PHE A 136 -11.88 -9.94 14.28
C PHE A 136 -11.89 -11.30 13.58
N ASP A 137 -13.06 -11.93 13.51
CA ASP A 137 -13.24 -13.20 12.78
C ASP A 137 -13.33 -13.01 11.26
N THR A 138 -13.85 -11.86 10.82
CA THR A 138 -14.03 -11.56 9.39
C THR A 138 -13.53 -10.16 9.05
N LEU A 139 -13.13 -9.98 7.79
CA LEU A 139 -12.78 -8.66 7.27
C LEU A 139 -13.96 -7.68 7.36
N THR A 140 -15.19 -8.15 7.13
CA THR A 140 -16.38 -7.32 7.26
C THR A 140 -16.47 -6.68 8.65
N LEU A 141 -16.32 -7.48 9.72
CA LEU A 141 -16.34 -6.95 11.09
C LEU A 141 -15.20 -5.96 11.36
N LEU A 142 -14.01 -6.25 10.83
CA LEU A 142 -12.86 -5.35 10.91
C LEU A 142 -13.18 -3.99 10.29
N PHE A 143 -13.71 -3.97 9.06
CA PHE A 143 -14.07 -2.73 8.37
C PHE A 143 -15.23 -2.00 9.05
N GLU A 144 -16.28 -2.69 9.49
CA GLU A 144 -17.39 -2.05 10.22
C GLU A 144 -16.95 -1.39 11.52
N ASN A 145 -16.02 -2.01 12.26
CA ASN A 145 -15.47 -1.40 13.47
C ASN A 145 -14.67 -0.13 13.13
N TYR A 146 -13.82 -0.15 12.11
CA TYR A 146 -12.96 1.01 11.76
C TYR A 146 -13.64 2.08 10.89
N LYS A 147 -14.90 1.86 10.49
CA LYS A 147 -15.79 2.92 10.00
C LYS A 147 -16.28 3.83 11.14
N THR A 148 -16.40 3.30 12.36
CA THR A 148 -16.94 4.02 13.52
C THR A 148 -15.87 4.41 14.53
N LYS A 149 -14.84 3.58 14.69
CA LYS A 149 -13.72 3.83 15.61
C LYS A 149 -12.46 4.24 14.85
N PRO A 150 -11.79 5.32 15.27
CA PRO A 150 -10.56 5.74 14.63
C PRO A 150 -9.43 4.73 14.86
N ILE A 151 -8.60 4.54 13.84
CA ILE A 151 -7.32 3.85 13.93
C ILE A 151 -6.27 4.88 14.30
N LEU A 152 -5.46 4.59 15.33
CA LEU A 152 -4.33 5.44 15.69
C LEU A 152 -3.09 5.02 14.91
N VAL A 153 -2.58 5.88 14.02
CA VAL A 153 -1.40 5.63 13.21
C VAL A 153 -0.48 6.84 13.30
N ASP A 154 0.74 6.66 13.83
CA ASP A 154 1.77 7.69 13.93
C ASP A 154 1.29 9.01 14.55
N LYS A 155 0.48 8.93 15.62
CA LYS A 155 -0.15 10.05 16.35
C LYS A 155 -1.31 10.74 15.62
N ASN A 156 -1.68 10.28 14.42
CA ASN A 156 -2.89 10.70 13.72
C ASN A 156 -4.01 9.68 13.94
N SER A 157 -5.21 10.17 14.27
CA SER A 157 -6.42 9.35 14.23
C SER A 157 -6.96 9.35 12.80
N VAL A 158 -7.26 8.17 12.27
CA VAL A 158 -7.78 8.01 10.91
C VAL A 158 -9.04 7.16 10.92
N LEU A 159 -10.06 7.60 10.20
CA LEU A 159 -11.34 6.90 10.09
C LEU A 159 -11.60 6.48 8.64
N LEU A 160 -12.13 5.27 8.45
CA LEU A 160 -12.50 4.76 7.14
C LEU A 160 -13.89 5.30 6.77
N LYS A 161 -13.96 6.48 6.14
CA LYS A 161 -15.23 7.15 5.84
C LYS A 161 -15.83 6.71 4.50
N ARG A 162 -15.05 6.84 3.42
CA ARG A 162 -15.52 6.54 2.06
C ARG A 162 -14.56 5.60 1.35
N GLY A 163 -15.06 4.43 0.96
CA GLY A 163 -14.32 3.53 0.06
C GLY A 163 -14.28 4.11 -1.34
N VAL A 164 -13.09 4.37 -1.87
CA VAL A 164 -12.90 4.83 -3.25
C VAL A 164 -13.01 3.64 -4.18
N GLY A 165 -14.04 3.66 -5.02
CA GLY A 165 -14.32 2.60 -5.97
C GLY A 165 -13.25 2.45 -7.06
N LEU A 166 -13.31 1.34 -7.80
CA LEU A 166 -12.54 1.14 -9.02
C LEU A 166 -12.82 2.24 -10.05
N CYS A 167 -11.79 2.65 -10.77
CA CYS A 167 -11.93 3.58 -11.89
C CYS A 167 -12.56 2.91 -13.10
N ARG A 168 -13.15 3.70 -14.01
CA ARG A 168 -13.84 3.17 -15.21
C ARG A 168 -12.95 2.35 -16.15
N TRP A 169 -11.63 2.54 -16.07
CA TRP A 169 -10.62 1.83 -16.86
C TRP A 169 -10.05 0.61 -16.14
N GLU A 170 -10.40 0.38 -14.88
CA GLU A 170 -9.94 -0.77 -14.11
C GLU A 170 -10.88 -1.94 -14.32
N PHE A 171 -10.31 -3.09 -14.70
CA PHE A 171 -11.05 -4.32 -14.91
C PHE A 171 -10.73 -5.30 -13.78
N LYS A 172 -11.76 -5.99 -13.26
CA LYS A 172 -11.54 -7.11 -12.34
C LYS A 172 -10.87 -8.24 -13.13
N HIS A 173 -9.97 -8.96 -12.48
CA HIS A 173 -9.27 -10.08 -13.13
C HIS A 173 -10.24 -11.14 -13.67
N SER A 174 -11.36 -11.38 -12.99
CA SER A 174 -12.43 -12.27 -13.44
C SER A 174 -13.12 -11.83 -14.73
N ASN A 175 -12.99 -10.57 -15.15
CA ASN A 175 -13.53 -10.05 -16.40
C ASN A 175 -12.54 -10.15 -17.57
N VAL A 176 -11.31 -10.57 -17.34
CA VAL A 176 -10.26 -10.65 -18.36
C VAL A 176 -9.91 -12.09 -18.65
N HIS A 177 -9.94 -12.47 -19.92
CA HIS A 177 -9.51 -13.79 -20.38
C HIS A 177 -8.26 -13.62 -21.24
N VAL A 178 -7.15 -14.20 -20.79
CA VAL A 178 -5.89 -14.13 -21.53
C VAL A 178 -5.95 -15.09 -22.72
N GLY A 179 -5.80 -14.53 -23.92
CA GLY A 179 -5.78 -15.29 -25.17
C GLY A 179 -4.40 -15.85 -25.50
N ARG A 180 -4.20 -16.24 -26.76
CA ARG A 180 -2.90 -16.67 -27.26
C ARG A 180 -1.92 -15.49 -27.30
N LEU A 181 -0.65 -15.77 -27.03
CA LEU A 181 0.43 -14.81 -27.18
C LEU A 181 0.56 -14.31 -28.63
N LEU A 182 0.67 -12.99 -28.80
CA LEU A 182 0.80 -12.35 -30.12
C LEU A 182 2.18 -11.73 -30.38
N GLY A 183 2.93 -11.36 -29.34
CA GLY A 183 4.28 -10.81 -29.49
C GLY A 183 4.80 -10.20 -28.20
N ARG A 184 6.13 -10.11 -28.10
CA ARG A 184 6.88 -9.69 -26.90
C ARG A 184 7.28 -8.23 -26.94
N GLY A 185 7.13 -7.54 -25.82
CA GLY A 185 7.52 -6.14 -25.64
C GLY A 185 8.60 -5.95 -24.57
N ALA A 186 8.96 -4.68 -24.31
CA ALA A 186 9.98 -4.32 -23.32
C ALA A 186 9.62 -4.70 -21.88
N TYR A 187 8.34 -4.98 -21.60
CA TYR A 187 7.82 -5.27 -20.27
C TYR A 187 7.25 -6.69 -20.13
N GLY A 188 7.33 -7.53 -21.17
CA GLY A 188 6.79 -8.88 -21.06
C GLY A 188 6.48 -9.59 -22.37
N GLU A 189 5.73 -10.69 -22.18
CA GLU A 189 5.37 -11.68 -23.20
C GLU A 189 4.71 -11.10 -24.44
#